data_AF-A0A7D9LVQ7-F1
#
_entry.id   AF-A0A7D9LVQ7-F1
#
_cell.length_a   1.000
_cell.length_b   1.000
_cell.length_c   1.000
_cell.angle_alpha   90.00
_cell.angle_beta   90.00
_cell.angle_gamma   90.00
#
_symmetry.space_group_name_H-M   'P 1'
#
loop_
_entity.id
_entity.type
_entity.pdbx_description
1 polymer ?
#
loop_
_entity_poly.entity_id
_entity_poly.type
_entity_poly.pdbx_seq_one_letter_code
_entity_poly.pdbx_strand_id
1 'polypeptide(L)'
;AIDEWKKLLPDNINPAAMGIFIKVLCYIFIDCDAKNPCRRTIVSFFQSLNGCAQEQALEHLNKAMVDVLVNITAIHENTKKNAEDVNFRKHVDTVCSLLENFPIGEKCVSLRVSHVLKFLIMALEYQVDRESLVGTPALQTAAMLDCLVTIKATMNVLQKCKNEMTDLLGEDDIITSLLQRFVKVIVNVLKNESTDNIVRISALCRY
;
A
#
# COMPACT_ATOMS: atom_id res chain seq x y z
N ALA A 1 10.67 17.14 -17.84
CA ALA A 1 9.96 15.91 -17.46
C ALA A 1 8.90 15.50 -18.49
N ILE A 2 7.70 16.09 -18.56
CA ILE A 2 6.66 15.67 -19.52
C ILE A 2 7.11 15.82 -20.99
N ASP A 3 7.83 16.91 -21.31
CA ASP A 3 8.37 17.13 -22.67
C ASP A 3 9.57 16.24 -23.03
N GLU A 4 10.20 15.56 -22.07
CA GLU A 4 11.27 14.59 -22.36
C GLU A 4 10.72 13.23 -22.73
N TRP A 5 9.63 12.79 -22.09
CA TRP A 5 9.00 11.50 -22.43
C TRP A 5 8.41 11.51 -23.83
N LYS A 6 7.82 12.63 -24.26
CA LYS A 6 7.35 12.83 -25.64
C LYS A 6 8.47 12.78 -26.68
N LYS A 7 9.73 13.07 -26.29
CA LYS A 7 10.89 12.92 -27.18
C LYS A 7 11.40 11.48 -27.25
N LEU A 8 11.20 10.70 -26.18
CA LEU A 8 11.58 9.29 -26.10
C LEU A 8 10.55 8.36 -26.73
N LEU A 9 9.31 8.83 -26.84
CA LEU A 9 8.19 8.10 -27.39
C LEU A 9 7.95 8.58 -28.82
N PRO A 10 8.23 7.77 -29.87
CA PRO A 10 8.04 8.21 -31.25
C PRO A 10 6.58 8.67 -31.49
N ASP A 11 6.39 9.67 -32.36
CA ASP A 11 5.09 10.30 -32.64
C ASP A 11 3.99 9.32 -33.12
N ASN A 12 4.37 8.08 -33.45
CA ASN A 12 3.49 7.03 -33.94
C ASN A 12 3.77 5.67 -33.26
N ILE A 13 3.81 5.64 -31.92
CA ILE A 13 3.93 4.38 -31.19
C ILE A 13 2.71 3.51 -31.47
N ASN A 14 2.96 2.33 -32.00
CA ASN A 14 1.98 1.26 -32.10
C ASN A 14 1.29 1.07 -30.72
N PRO A 15 -0.06 1.10 -30.63
CA PRO A 15 -0.79 0.90 -29.38
C PRO A 15 -0.33 -0.33 -28.57
N ALA A 16 0.09 -1.40 -29.25
CA ALA A 16 0.62 -2.60 -28.60
C ALA A 16 1.97 -2.33 -27.87
N ALA A 17 2.86 -1.54 -28.47
CA ALA A 17 4.13 -1.17 -27.86
C ALA A 17 3.93 -0.21 -26.67
N MET A 18 2.93 0.69 -26.75
CA MET A 18 2.55 1.56 -25.63
C MET A 18 2.02 0.75 -24.44
N GLY A 19 1.16 -0.24 -24.69
CA GLY A 19 0.65 -1.13 -23.65
C GLY A 19 1.77 -1.90 -22.92
N ILE A 20 2.75 -2.42 -23.66
CA ILE A 20 3.93 -3.08 -23.07
C ILE A 20 4.73 -2.10 -22.21
N PHE A 21 4.99 -0.89 -22.71
CA PHE A 21 5.73 0.13 -21.98
C PHE A 21 5.04 0.52 -20.67
N ILE A 22 3.72 0.78 -20.72
CA ILE A 22 2.90 1.06 -19.54
C ILE A 22 3.01 -0.09 -18.54
N LYS A 23 2.85 -1.34 -19.00
CA LYS A 23 2.96 -2.52 -18.14
C LYS A 23 4.32 -2.59 -17.45
N VAL A 24 5.43 -2.38 -18.16
CA VAL A 24 6.79 -2.37 -17.59
C VAL A 24 6.91 -1.27 -16.52
N LEU A 25 6.42 -0.06 -16.80
CA LEU A 25 6.43 1.02 -15.81
C LEU A 25 5.62 0.70 -14.56
N CYS A 26 4.47 -0.01 -14.69
CA CYS A 26 3.70 -0.47 -13.55
C CYS A 26 4.53 -1.42 -12.66
N TYR A 27 5.23 -2.39 -13.24
CA TYR A 27 6.09 -3.30 -12.46
C TYR A 27 7.27 -2.58 -11.82
N ILE A 28 7.92 -1.66 -12.54
CA ILE A 28 9.01 -0.83 -11.97
C ILE A 28 8.46 -0.01 -10.80
N PHE A 29 7.30 0.60 -10.93
CA PHE A 29 6.70 1.39 -9.87
C PHE A 29 6.36 0.58 -8.61
N ILE A 30 5.88 -0.66 -8.78
CA ILE A 30 5.52 -1.55 -7.66
C ILE A 30 6.78 -2.14 -6.99
N ASP A 31 7.83 -2.44 -7.75
CA ASP A 31 9.02 -3.07 -7.20
C ASP A 31 10.07 -2.07 -6.69
N CYS A 32 10.10 -0.85 -7.23
CA CYS A 32 11.02 0.18 -6.75
C CYS A 32 10.63 0.69 -5.36
N ASP A 33 11.65 1.00 -4.55
CA ASP A 33 11.46 1.66 -3.25
C ASP A 33 10.66 2.97 -3.39
N ALA A 34 9.82 3.28 -2.40
CA ALA A 34 9.01 4.49 -2.38
C ALA A 34 9.80 5.80 -2.46
N LYS A 35 11.03 5.79 -1.96
CA LYS A 35 11.93 6.94 -2.00
C LYS A 35 12.69 7.04 -3.32
N ASN A 36 12.56 6.05 -4.21
CA ASN A 36 13.24 6.06 -5.50
C ASN A 36 12.70 7.20 -6.38
N PRO A 37 13.56 8.13 -6.85
CA PRO A 37 13.15 9.24 -7.71
C PRO A 37 12.41 8.80 -8.99
N CYS A 38 12.70 7.60 -9.51
CA CYS A 38 12.03 7.05 -10.68
C CYS A 38 10.51 6.95 -10.50
N ARG A 39 10.02 6.70 -9.27
CA ARG A 39 8.57 6.61 -9.02
C ARG A 39 7.86 7.93 -9.31
N ARG A 40 8.48 9.07 -8.97
CA ARG A 40 7.91 10.39 -9.28
C ARG A 40 7.79 10.61 -10.78
N THR A 41 8.83 10.19 -11.52
CA THR A 41 8.82 10.32 -12.97
C THR A 41 7.77 9.42 -13.62
N ILE A 42 7.59 8.20 -13.11
CA ILE A 42 6.52 7.28 -13.55
C ILE A 42 5.14 7.85 -13.24
N VAL A 43 4.94 8.44 -12.05
CA VAL A 43 3.68 9.11 -11.68
C VAL A 43 3.39 10.26 -12.64
N SER A 44 4.38 11.12 -12.93
CA SER A 44 4.21 12.20 -13.90
C SER A 44 3.87 11.69 -15.30
N PHE A 45 4.47 10.58 -15.73
CA PHE A 45 4.12 9.93 -16.99
C PHE A 45 2.67 9.44 -16.98
N PHE A 46 2.25 8.70 -15.95
CA PHE A 46 0.88 8.21 -15.84
C PHE A 46 -0.15 9.34 -15.76
N GLN A 47 0.17 10.44 -15.09
CA GLN A 47 -0.69 11.63 -15.04
C GLN A 47 -0.81 12.36 -16.38
N SER A 48 0.13 12.16 -17.29
CA SER A 48 0.05 12.70 -18.66
C SER A 48 -0.78 11.84 -19.62
N LEU A 49 -1.11 10.60 -19.24
CA LEU A 49 -1.92 9.69 -20.04
C LEU A 49 -3.39 10.13 -20.06
N ASN A 50 -4.08 9.82 -21.15
CA ASN A 50 -5.51 10.07 -21.33
C ASN A 50 -6.18 8.94 -22.10
N GLY A 51 -7.51 8.88 -22.03
CA GLY A 51 -8.33 7.88 -22.73
C GLY A 51 -7.89 6.43 -22.47
N CYS A 52 -7.81 5.64 -23.54
CA CYS A 52 -7.49 4.21 -23.47
C CYS A 52 -6.13 3.92 -22.79
N ALA A 53 -5.11 4.77 -22.97
CA ALA A 53 -3.81 4.57 -22.34
C ALA A 53 -3.88 4.72 -20.80
N GLN A 54 -4.72 5.61 -20.30
CA GLN A 54 -4.95 5.78 -18.87
C GLN A 54 -5.69 4.57 -18.28
N GLU A 55 -6.67 4.03 -18.99
CA GLU A 55 -7.40 2.82 -18.59
C GLU A 55 -6.48 1.60 -18.54
N GLN A 56 -5.62 1.42 -19.56
CA GLN A 56 -4.60 0.36 -19.57
C GLN A 56 -3.61 0.50 -18.42
N ALA A 57 -3.17 1.72 -18.11
CA ALA A 57 -2.29 1.97 -16.97
C ALA A 57 -2.96 1.60 -15.65
N LEU A 58 -4.24 1.94 -15.48
CA LEU A 58 -5.02 1.55 -14.31
C LEU A 58 -5.13 0.03 -14.20
N GLU A 59 -5.49 -0.66 -15.29
CA GLU A 59 -5.64 -2.12 -15.31
C GLU A 59 -4.31 -2.84 -14.98
N HIS A 60 -3.22 -2.46 -15.63
CA HIS A 60 -1.91 -3.06 -15.40
C HIS A 60 -1.36 -2.76 -14.01
N LEU A 61 -1.55 -1.53 -13.51
CA LEU A 61 -1.15 -1.18 -12.14
C LEU A 61 -1.96 -1.95 -11.11
N ASN A 62 -3.27 -2.09 -11.33
CA ASN A 62 -4.15 -2.87 -10.45
C ASN A 62 -3.73 -4.33 -10.38
N LYS A 63 -3.47 -4.94 -11.55
CA LYS A 63 -2.99 -6.32 -11.62
C LYS A 63 -1.65 -6.49 -10.92
N ALA A 64 -0.66 -5.64 -11.23
CA ALA A 64 0.67 -5.73 -10.63
C ALA A 64 0.63 -5.56 -9.10
N MET A 65 -0.22 -4.64 -8.59
CA MET A 65 -0.42 -4.46 -7.16
C MET A 65 -1.04 -5.71 -6.52
N VAL A 66 -2.16 -6.21 -7.05
CA VAL A 66 -2.86 -7.38 -6.50
C VAL A 66 -1.97 -8.62 -6.52
N ASP A 67 -1.26 -8.87 -7.62
CA ASP A 67 -0.32 -9.99 -7.75
C ASP A 67 0.72 -9.97 -6.62
N VAL A 68 1.30 -8.79 -6.33
CA VAL A 68 2.27 -8.63 -5.25
C VAL A 68 1.64 -8.83 -3.88
N LEU A 69 0.49 -8.21 -3.61
CA LEU A 69 -0.18 -8.33 -2.30
C LEU A 69 -0.61 -9.78 -2.01
N VAL A 70 -1.19 -10.47 -3.00
CA VAL A 70 -1.59 -11.87 -2.87
C VAL A 70 -0.38 -12.77 -2.64
N ASN A 71 0.71 -12.57 -3.39
CA ASN A 71 1.94 -13.34 -3.20
C ASN A 71 2.51 -13.17 -1.79
N ILE A 72 2.56 -11.94 -1.27
CA ILE A 72 3.06 -11.66 0.08
C ILE A 72 2.17 -12.30 1.15
N THR A 73 0.85 -12.15 1.01
CA THR A 73 -0.12 -12.77 1.92
C THR A 73 0.01 -14.29 1.91
N ALA A 74 0.12 -14.91 0.73
CA ALA A 74 0.30 -16.35 0.60
C ALA A 74 1.63 -16.83 1.19
N ILE A 75 2.73 -16.09 0.97
CA ILE A 75 4.02 -16.40 1.60
C ILE A 75 3.85 -16.40 3.11
N HIS A 76 3.30 -15.32 3.70
CA HIS A 76 3.10 -15.20 5.15
C HIS A 76 2.21 -16.31 5.73
N GLU A 77 1.10 -16.63 5.09
CA GLU A 77 0.18 -17.69 5.54
C GLU A 77 0.88 -19.07 5.54
N ASN A 78 1.78 -19.32 4.58
CA ASN A 78 2.52 -20.58 4.43
C ASN A 78 3.79 -20.67 5.31
N THR A 79 4.47 -19.55 5.59
CA THR A 79 5.78 -19.52 6.26
C THR A 79 5.72 -19.19 7.75
N LYS A 80 4.59 -19.44 8.43
CA LYS A 80 4.31 -19.21 9.88
C LYS A 80 5.44 -19.53 10.90
N LYS A 81 6.57 -20.12 10.50
CA LYS A 81 7.74 -20.45 11.34
C LYS A 81 9.07 -19.75 10.99
N ASN A 82 9.28 -19.14 9.82
CA ASN A 82 10.59 -18.59 9.41
C ASN A 82 10.48 -17.15 8.87
N ALA A 83 9.89 -16.24 9.65
CA ALA A 83 9.46 -14.92 9.21
C ALA A 83 10.58 -13.87 9.06
N GLU A 84 11.83 -14.25 8.77
CA GLU A 84 12.92 -13.28 8.71
C GLU A 84 12.98 -12.44 7.42
N ASP A 85 12.29 -12.84 6.33
CA ASP A 85 12.55 -12.27 5.00
C ASP A 85 11.44 -11.43 4.35
N VAL A 86 10.22 -11.35 4.92
CA VAL A 86 9.15 -10.57 4.28
C VAL A 86 9.22 -9.10 4.69
N ASN A 87 9.76 -8.26 3.79
CA ASN A 87 9.79 -6.81 3.96
C ASN A 87 8.40 -6.18 3.73
N PHE A 88 7.50 -6.32 4.70
CA PHE A 88 6.18 -5.69 4.66
C PHE A 88 6.26 -4.18 4.49
N ARG A 89 7.30 -3.54 5.05
CA ARG A 89 7.47 -2.09 5.05
C ARG A 89 7.52 -1.52 3.63
N LYS A 90 8.29 -2.12 2.73
CA LYS A 90 8.36 -1.73 1.31
C LYS A 90 6.97 -1.67 0.67
N HIS A 91 6.13 -2.67 0.94
CA HIS A 91 4.82 -2.79 0.32
C HIS A 91 3.78 -1.87 0.96
N VAL A 92 3.87 -1.63 2.27
CA VAL A 92 3.11 -0.57 2.95
C VAL A 92 3.44 0.81 2.36
N ASP A 93 4.72 1.13 2.21
CA ASP A 93 5.15 2.41 1.61
C ASP A 93 4.71 2.51 0.13
N THR A 94 4.63 1.39 -0.59
CA THR A 94 4.09 1.34 -1.96
C THR A 94 2.63 1.74 -2.01
N VAL A 95 1.80 1.24 -1.08
CA VAL A 95 0.39 1.63 -0.92
C VAL A 95 0.28 3.12 -0.58
N CYS A 96 1.10 3.63 0.34
CA CYS A 96 1.13 5.06 0.67
C CYS A 96 1.39 5.92 -0.56
N SER A 97 2.40 5.58 -1.37
CA SER A 97 2.72 6.34 -2.58
C SER A 97 1.66 6.21 -3.69
N LEU A 98 0.86 5.14 -3.71
CA LEU A 98 -0.30 5.06 -4.62
C LEU A 98 -1.37 6.10 -4.25
N LEU A 99 -1.49 6.44 -2.97
CA LEU A 99 -2.46 7.39 -2.44
C LEU A 99 -1.95 8.84 -2.38
N GLU A 100 -0.65 9.07 -2.62
CA GLU A 100 -0.01 10.37 -2.48
C GLU A 100 0.06 11.11 -3.82
N ASN A 101 -0.86 12.07 -4.03
CA ASN A 101 -0.89 12.93 -5.21
C ASN A 101 -0.91 12.16 -6.55
N PHE A 102 -1.46 10.94 -6.57
CA PHE A 102 -1.46 10.08 -7.75
C PHE A 102 -2.87 9.53 -8.04
N PRO A 103 -3.69 10.24 -8.84
CA PRO A 103 -5.11 9.89 -9.06
C PRO A 103 -5.35 8.46 -9.60
N ILE A 104 -4.51 8.00 -10.53
CA ILE A 104 -4.59 6.62 -11.05
C ILE A 104 -4.25 5.61 -9.95
N GLY A 105 -3.28 5.93 -9.09
CA GLY A 105 -2.95 5.11 -7.93
C GLY A 105 -4.08 5.04 -6.91
N GLU A 106 -4.73 6.16 -6.61
CA GLU A 106 -5.88 6.22 -5.70
C GLU A 106 -7.06 5.41 -6.23
N LYS A 107 -7.37 5.53 -7.53
CA LYS A 107 -8.38 4.71 -8.20
C LYS A 107 -7.99 3.22 -8.19
N CYS A 108 -6.72 2.92 -8.40
CA CYS A 108 -6.18 1.55 -8.35
C CYS A 108 -6.40 0.89 -6.98
N VAL A 109 -6.12 1.61 -5.89
CA VAL A 109 -6.36 1.13 -4.52
C VAL A 109 -7.84 0.94 -4.27
N SER A 110 -8.67 1.91 -4.65
CA SER A 110 -10.12 1.88 -4.41
C SER A 110 -10.81 0.67 -5.07
N LEU A 111 -10.42 0.33 -6.31
CA LEU A 111 -10.95 -0.85 -7.02
C LEU A 111 -10.67 -2.20 -6.34
N ARG A 112 -9.69 -2.25 -5.43
CA ARG A 112 -9.25 -3.48 -4.75
C ARG A 112 -9.08 -3.26 -3.25
N VAL A 113 -9.89 -2.38 -2.67
CA VAL A 113 -9.78 -1.96 -1.27
C VAL A 113 -9.77 -3.14 -0.30
N SER A 114 -10.54 -4.21 -0.56
CA SER A 114 -10.57 -5.43 0.26
C SER A 114 -9.20 -6.15 0.31
N HIS A 115 -8.51 -6.27 -0.84
CA HIS A 115 -7.20 -6.91 -0.91
C HIS A 115 -6.13 -6.05 -0.24
N VAL A 116 -6.21 -4.73 -0.42
CA VAL A 116 -5.29 -3.78 0.22
C VAL A 116 -5.46 -3.79 1.74
N LEU A 117 -6.71 -3.73 2.24
CA LEU A 117 -6.99 -3.80 3.67
C LEU A 117 -6.58 -5.14 4.28
N LYS A 118 -6.87 -6.27 3.62
CA LYS A 118 -6.43 -7.60 4.08
C LYS A 118 -4.91 -7.63 4.27
N PHE A 119 -4.17 -7.13 3.28
CA PHE A 119 -2.71 -7.04 3.35
C PHE A 119 -2.24 -6.14 4.52
N LEU A 120 -2.76 -4.92 4.64
CA LEU A 120 -2.31 -3.97 5.66
C LEU A 120 -2.59 -4.47 7.07
N ILE A 121 -3.75 -5.08 7.31
CA ILE A 121 -4.11 -5.66 8.61
C ILE A 121 -3.19 -6.82 8.96
N MET A 122 -2.94 -7.72 8.02
CA MET A 122 -2.00 -8.82 8.20
C MET A 122 -0.57 -8.33 8.47
N ALA A 123 -0.10 -7.31 7.73
CA ALA A 123 1.20 -6.70 7.95
C ALA A 123 1.30 -6.09 9.35
N LEU A 124 0.24 -5.43 9.82
CA LEU A 124 0.18 -4.86 11.16
C LEU A 124 0.20 -5.94 12.25
N GLU A 125 -0.61 -7.00 12.11
CA GLU A 125 -0.61 -8.15 13.03
C GLU A 125 0.81 -8.70 13.17
N TYR A 126 1.50 -8.92 12.04
CA TYR A 126 2.89 -9.38 12.05
C TYR A 126 3.86 -8.41 12.73
N GLN A 127 3.76 -7.11 12.45
CA GLN A 127 4.65 -6.11 13.02
C GLN A 127 4.46 -5.97 14.53
N VAL A 128 3.22 -6.07 15.02
CA VAL A 128 2.88 -6.05 16.46
C VAL A 128 3.44 -7.29 17.16
N ASP A 129 3.28 -8.47 16.57
CA ASP A 129 3.86 -9.69 17.12
C ASP A 129 5.39 -9.60 17.16
N ARG A 130 6.01 -9.06 16.11
CA ARG A 130 7.47 -8.86 16.04
C ARG A 130 7.97 -7.87 17.09
N GLU A 131 7.27 -6.76 17.32
CA GLU A 131 7.66 -5.75 18.32
C GLU A 131 7.84 -6.36 19.71
N SER A 132 6.95 -7.28 20.11
CA SER A 132 7.00 -7.98 21.40
C SER A 132 8.23 -8.87 21.61
N LEU A 133 8.94 -9.22 20.54
CA LEU A 133 10.10 -10.13 20.54
C LEU A 133 11.44 -9.39 20.47
N VAL A 134 11.42 -8.06 20.38
CA VAL A 134 12.64 -7.29 20.15
C VAL A 134 13.40 -7.00 21.45
N GLY A 135 14.65 -7.46 21.53
CA GLY A 135 15.49 -7.33 22.73
C GLY A 135 16.26 -6.03 22.90
N THR A 136 16.25 -5.10 21.94
CA THR A 136 16.99 -3.83 22.03
C THR A 136 16.09 -2.60 21.82
N PRO A 137 16.33 -1.48 22.54
CA PRO A 137 15.49 -0.27 22.41
C PRO A 137 15.46 0.33 20.99
N ALA A 138 16.57 0.23 20.26
CA ALA A 138 16.67 0.76 18.90
C ALA A 138 15.81 -0.05 17.92
N LEU A 139 15.88 -1.38 18.01
CA LEU A 139 15.05 -2.26 17.19
C LEU A 139 13.57 -2.16 17.60
N GLN A 140 13.27 -1.94 18.89
CA GLN A 140 11.90 -1.75 19.37
C GLN A 140 11.29 -0.47 18.79
N THR A 141 12.07 0.62 18.79
CA THR A 141 11.68 1.88 18.16
C THR A 141 11.40 1.69 16.66
N ALA A 142 12.27 0.96 15.95
CA ALA A 142 12.08 0.67 14.53
C ALA A 142 10.81 -0.16 14.27
N ALA A 143 10.57 -1.21 15.07
CA ALA A 143 9.36 -2.02 14.97
C ALA A 143 8.08 -1.20 15.23
N MET A 144 8.11 -0.31 16.22
CA MET A 144 7.00 0.59 16.53
C MET A 144 6.73 1.60 15.40
N LEU A 145 7.78 2.11 14.75
CA LEU A 145 7.64 2.98 13.57
C LEU A 145 7.03 2.25 12.37
N ASP A 146 7.32 0.96 12.20
CA ASP A 146 6.69 0.13 11.18
C ASP A 146 5.19 -0.05 11.45
N CYS A 147 4.81 -0.39 12.69
CA CYS A 147 3.40 -0.44 13.11
C CYS A 147 2.68 0.88 12.83
N LEU A 148 3.28 2.01 13.24
CA LEU A 148 2.67 3.32 13.08
C LEU A 148 2.43 3.66 11.60
N VAL A 149 3.40 3.37 10.73
CA VAL A 149 3.22 3.63 9.30
C VAL A 149 2.15 2.75 8.70
N THR A 150 2.07 1.48 9.09
CA THR A 150 0.99 0.59 8.63
C THR A 150 -0.39 1.06 9.12
N ILE A 151 -0.49 1.54 10.36
CA ILE A 151 -1.72 2.16 10.89
C ILE A 151 -2.09 3.39 10.05
N LYS A 152 -1.14 4.30 9.80
CA LYS A 152 -1.38 5.51 8.99
C LYS A 152 -1.78 5.16 7.55
N ALA A 153 -1.12 4.18 6.95
CA ALA A 153 -1.47 3.68 5.62
C ALA A 153 -2.91 3.15 5.60
N THR A 154 -3.27 2.34 6.59
CA THR A 154 -4.63 1.79 6.72
C THR A 154 -5.65 2.91 6.90
N MET A 155 -5.41 3.86 7.79
CA MET A 155 -6.28 5.02 7.98
C MET A 155 -6.45 5.82 6.68
N ASN A 156 -5.38 6.05 5.92
CA ASN A 156 -5.43 6.78 4.66
C ASN A 156 -6.27 6.03 3.61
N VAL A 157 -6.13 4.70 3.50
CA VAL A 157 -7.00 3.86 2.65
C VAL A 157 -8.46 4.00 3.08
N LEU A 158 -8.75 3.89 4.38
CA LEU A 158 -10.12 4.01 4.88
C LEU A 158 -10.74 5.39 4.59
N GLN A 159 -9.94 6.45 4.66
CA GLN A 159 -10.41 7.81 4.39
C GLN A 159 -10.65 8.04 2.90
N LYS A 160 -9.71 7.64 2.03
CA LYS A 160 -9.79 7.87 0.59
C LYS A 160 -10.78 6.96 -0.13
N CYS A 161 -10.96 5.74 0.34
CA CYS A 161 -11.86 4.75 -0.27
C CYS A 161 -13.23 4.67 0.45
N LYS A 162 -13.62 5.70 1.20
CA LYS A 162 -14.84 5.68 2.04
C LYS A 162 -16.10 5.35 1.24
N ASN A 163 -16.23 5.89 0.03
CA ASN A 163 -17.41 5.69 -0.80
C ASN A 163 -17.50 4.24 -1.26
N GLU A 164 -16.41 3.71 -1.80
CA GLU A 164 -16.30 2.32 -2.27
C GLU A 164 -16.52 1.32 -1.13
N MET A 165 -16.03 1.63 0.07
CA MET A 165 -16.28 0.79 1.25
C MET A 165 -17.75 0.85 1.69
N THR A 166 -18.44 1.98 1.55
CA THR A 166 -19.85 2.09 1.93
C THR A 166 -20.72 1.20 1.05
N ASP A 167 -20.39 1.12 -0.24
CA ASP A 167 -21.06 0.22 -1.18
C ASP A 167 -20.82 -1.25 -0.81
N LEU A 168 -19.58 -1.60 -0.44
CA LEU A 168 -19.21 -2.97 -0.05
C LEU A 168 -19.79 -3.40 1.31
N LEU A 169 -19.98 -2.47 2.25
CA LEU A 169 -20.54 -2.77 3.58
C LEU A 169 -22.00 -3.23 3.53
N GLY A 170 -22.73 -2.95 2.44
CA GLY A 170 -24.09 -3.43 2.22
C GLY A 170 -24.19 -4.85 1.65
N GLU A 171 -23.10 -5.36 1.06
CA GLU A 171 -23.11 -6.60 0.28
C GLU A 171 -22.14 -7.68 0.79
N ASP A 172 -21.09 -7.30 1.54
CA ASP A 172 -19.95 -8.19 1.83
C ASP A 172 -19.52 -8.16 3.31
N ASP A 173 -19.64 -9.32 3.99
CA ASP A 173 -19.20 -9.51 5.40
C ASP A 173 -17.68 -9.38 5.56
N ILE A 174 -16.92 -9.52 4.46
CA ILE A 174 -15.45 -9.47 4.48
C ILE A 174 -14.94 -8.13 5.00
N ILE A 175 -15.47 -6.99 4.51
CA ILE A 175 -14.98 -5.67 4.94
C ILE A 175 -15.26 -5.45 6.43
N THR A 176 -16.44 -5.81 6.91
CA THR A 176 -16.79 -5.73 8.33
C THR A 176 -15.83 -6.55 9.19
N SER A 177 -15.53 -7.79 8.77
CA SER A 177 -14.58 -8.66 9.48
C SER A 177 -13.15 -8.07 9.52
N LEU A 178 -12.71 -7.45 8.42
CA LEU A 178 -11.40 -6.78 8.33
C LEU A 178 -11.33 -5.56 9.27
N LEU A 179 -12.36 -4.73 9.28
CA LEU A 179 -12.44 -3.57 10.17
C LEU A 179 -12.43 -3.99 11.65
N GLN A 180 -13.17 -5.05 12.00
CA GLN A 180 -13.17 -5.60 13.36
C GLN A 180 -11.76 -6.11 13.76
N ARG A 181 -11.07 -6.81 12.85
CA ARG A 181 -9.68 -7.25 13.08
C ARG A 181 -8.75 -6.06 13.28
N PHE A 182 -8.83 -5.04 12.43
CA PHE A 182 -8.02 -3.83 12.55
C PHE A 182 -8.21 -3.15 13.91
N VAL A 183 -9.47 -2.96 14.33
CA VAL A 183 -9.78 -2.37 15.64
C VAL A 183 -9.22 -3.22 16.78
N LYS A 184 -9.35 -4.55 16.70
CA LYS A 184 -8.79 -5.47 17.71
C LYS A 184 -7.28 -5.32 17.83
N VAL A 185 -6.56 -5.22 16.71
CA VAL A 185 -5.10 -5.05 16.69
C VAL A 185 -4.70 -3.70 17.28
N ILE A 186 -5.36 -2.61 16.91
CA ILE A 186 -5.10 -1.29 17.50
C ILE A 186 -5.33 -1.30 19.01
N VAL A 187 -6.44 -1.89 19.47
CA VAL A 187 -6.74 -1.97 20.91
C VAL A 187 -5.67 -2.78 21.64
N ASN A 188 -5.11 -3.82 21.02
CA ASN A 188 -4.00 -4.59 21.60
C ASN A 188 -2.73 -3.73 21.73
N VAL A 189 -2.36 -2.99 20.68
CA VAL A 189 -1.22 -2.06 20.71
C VAL A 189 -1.39 -1.03 21.83
N LEU A 190 -2.57 -0.42 21.94
CA LEU A 190 -2.85 0.59 22.97
C LEU A 190 -2.89 0.02 24.40
N LYS A 191 -3.20 -1.27 24.58
CA LYS A 191 -3.24 -1.93 25.90
C LYS A 191 -1.88 -2.42 26.37
N ASN A 192 -1.00 -2.81 25.45
CA ASN A 192 0.34 -3.30 25.77
C ASN A 192 1.33 -2.15 26.03
N GLU A 193 1.00 -0.93 25.60
CA GLU A 193 1.78 0.25 25.91
C GLU A 193 1.45 0.80 27.31
N SER A 194 2.44 0.78 28.19
CA SER A 194 2.44 1.52 29.45
C SER A 194 1.98 2.96 29.21
N THR A 195 1.17 3.50 30.14
CA THR A 195 0.40 4.76 30.07
C THR A 195 1.12 6.01 29.53
N ASP A 196 2.47 6.02 29.47
CA ASP A 196 3.28 7.11 28.93
C ASP A 196 3.33 7.19 27.39
N ASN A 197 3.13 6.08 26.65
CA ASN A 197 3.22 6.09 25.18
C ASN A 197 1.89 6.36 24.45
N ILE A 198 0.75 6.16 25.13
CA ILE A 198 -0.59 6.50 24.64
C ILE A 198 -0.71 8.01 24.31
N VAL A 199 0.01 8.86 25.05
CA VAL A 199 0.10 10.31 24.80
C VAL A 199 0.85 10.61 23.49
N ARG A 200 1.84 9.78 23.12
CA ARG A 200 2.62 9.95 21.88
C ARG A 200 1.86 9.48 20.63
N ILE A 201 1.16 8.35 20.70
CA ILE A 201 0.35 7.86 19.56
C ILE A 201 -0.86 8.76 19.33
N SER A 202 -1.55 9.20 20.39
CA SER A 202 -2.67 10.13 20.26
C SER A 202 -2.27 11.51 19.74
N ALA A 203 -1.04 11.97 20.00
CA ALA A 203 -0.49 13.19 19.39
C ALA A 203 -0.14 13.00 17.90
N LEU A 204 0.25 11.78 17.47
CA LEU A 204 0.65 11.48 16.09
C LEU A 204 -0.52 11.15 15.15
N CYS A 205 -1.70 10.85 15.69
CA CYS A 205 -2.96 10.69 14.94
C CYS A 205 -3.76 12.00 14.80
N ARG A 206 -3.31 13.10 15.42
CA ARG A 206 -3.96 14.43 15.33
C ARG A 206 -3.44 15.32 14.20
N TYR A 207 -2.53 14.81 13.36
CA TYR A 207 -1.97 15.51 12.20
C TYR A 207 -2.02 14.63 10.95
#